data_AF-A0A087S6U3-F1
#
_entry.id   AF-A0A087S6U3-F1
#
_cell.length_a   1.000
_cell.length_b   1.000
_cell.length_c   1.000
_cell.angle_alpha   90.00
_cell.angle_beta   90.00
_cell.angle_gamma   90.00
#
_symmetry.space_group_name_H-M   'P 1'
#
loop_
_entity.id
_entity.type
_entity.pdbx_description
1 polymer ?
#
loop_
_entity_poly.entity_id
_entity_poly.type
_entity_poly.pdbx_seq_one_letter_code
_entity_poly.pdbx_strand_id
1 'polypeptide(L)'
;MIATAAYGTELAPQVQFLREIRDNTVMSTASGASFMTGFNQLYYSFSPTIADWERENPMFQEAVRAFITPMISTLSIMTLAEDGSEVEVLGLGISVIALNLAMYIAAPALIGFKVHKSLKSRK
;
A
#
# COMPACT_ATOMS: atom_id res chain seq x y z
N MET A 1 4.88 -11.90 5.82
CA MET A 1 4.65 -10.49 5.41
C MET A 1 3.22 -10.35 4.94
N ILE A 2 2.58 -9.19 5.15
CA ILE A 2 1.16 -8.96 4.86
C ILE A 2 0.84 -9.24 3.38
N ALA A 3 1.59 -8.65 2.44
CA ALA A 3 1.33 -8.87 1.01
C ALA A 3 1.46 -10.36 0.60
N THR A 4 2.44 -11.07 1.15
CA THR A 4 2.58 -12.52 0.94
C THR A 4 1.38 -13.30 1.45
N ALA A 5 0.88 -12.96 2.64
CA ALA A 5 -0.31 -13.59 3.21
C ALA A 5 -1.55 -13.26 2.37
N ALA A 6 -1.73 -11.99 2.02
CA ALA A 6 -2.83 -11.51 1.20
C ALA A 6 -2.88 -12.20 -0.17
N TYR A 7 -1.75 -12.32 -0.88
CA TYR A 7 -1.68 -12.95 -2.21
C TYR A 7 -1.40 -14.46 -2.18
N GLY A 8 -1.21 -15.04 -1.00
CA GLY A 8 -1.07 -16.50 -0.78
C GLY A 8 0.27 -17.11 -1.18
N THR A 9 1.15 -16.38 -1.87
CA THR A 9 2.48 -16.87 -2.25
C THR A 9 3.48 -15.73 -2.38
N GLU A 10 4.73 -16.01 -2.04
CA GLU A 10 5.84 -15.09 -2.29
C GLU A 10 6.16 -14.91 -3.77
N LEU A 11 5.71 -15.83 -4.62
CA LEU A 11 5.89 -15.78 -6.08
C LEU A 11 4.79 -14.98 -6.78
N ALA A 12 3.86 -14.39 -6.02
CA ALA A 12 2.78 -13.60 -6.61
C ALA A 12 3.37 -12.38 -7.34
N PRO A 13 2.89 -12.04 -8.55
CA PRO A 13 3.39 -10.90 -9.31
C PRO A 13 3.39 -9.59 -8.52
N GLN A 14 2.37 -9.38 -7.68
CA GLN A 14 2.24 -8.20 -6.83
C GLN A 14 3.33 -8.14 -5.76
N VAL A 15 3.72 -9.28 -5.19
CA VAL A 15 4.79 -9.37 -4.19
C VAL A 15 6.15 -9.15 -4.85
N GLN A 16 6.35 -9.69 -6.05
CA GLN A 16 7.57 -9.47 -6.83
C GLN A 16 7.71 -8.00 -7.24
N PHE A 17 6.64 -7.39 -7.73
CA PHE A 17 6.62 -5.97 -8.05
C PHE A 17 7.02 -5.09 -6.85
N LEU A 18 6.49 -5.37 -5.65
CA LEU A 18 6.89 -4.66 -4.44
C LEU A 18 8.38 -4.81 -4.12
N ARG A 19 8.95 -6.01 -4.36
CA ARG A 19 10.38 -6.27 -4.16
C ARG A 19 11.22 -5.48 -5.18
N GLU A 20 10.83 -5.49 -6.44
CA GLU A 20 11.51 -4.75 -7.52
C GLU A 20 11.52 -3.24 -7.26
N ILE A 21 10.37 -2.64 -6.92
CA ILE A 21 10.30 -1.21 -6.58
C ILE A 21 11.19 -0.88 -5.38
N ARG A 22 11.13 -1.72 -4.33
CA ARG A 22 11.96 -1.52 -3.15
C ARG A 22 13.43 -1.56 -3.52
N ASP A 23 13.87 -2.64 -4.18
CA ASP A 23 15.29 -2.92 -4.38
C ASP A 23 15.92 -2.04 -5.46
N ASN A 24 15.20 -1.79 -6.56
CA ASN A 24 15.74 -1.06 -7.71
C ASN A 24 15.50 0.45 -7.62
N THR A 25 14.40 0.89 -7.02
CA THR A 25 14.05 2.32 -6.98
C THR A 25 14.30 2.91 -5.60
N VAL A 26 13.64 2.41 -4.56
CA VAL A 26 13.64 3.05 -3.24
C VAL A 26 15.00 2.89 -2.54
N MET A 27 15.60 1.71 -2.60
CA MET A 27 16.89 1.44 -1.96
C MET A 27 18.07 1.98 -2.78
N SER A 28 17.84 2.49 -3.99
CA SER A 28 18.89 3.12 -4.81
C SER A 28 19.29 4.51 -4.30
N THR A 29 18.49 5.09 -3.39
CA THR A 29 18.69 6.45 -2.86
C THR A 29 18.82 6.44 -1.34
N ALA A 30 19.57 7.40 -0.79
CA ALA A 30 19.73 7.60 0.64
C ALA A 30 18.41 8.01 1.30
N SER A 31 17.60 8.86 0.64
CA SER A 31 16.29 9.26 1.15
C SER A 31 15.33 8.06 1.24
N GLY A 32 15.28 7.21 0.21
CA GLY A 32 14.47 6.00 0.19
C GLY A 32 14.95 4.94 1.18
N ALA A 33 16.27 4.74 1.31
CA ALA A 33 16.83 3.82 2.31
C ALA A 33 16.54 4.26 3.76
N SER A 34 16.63 5.56 4.04
CA SER A 34 16.26 6.14 5.34
C SER A 34 14.77 5.96 5.63
N PHE A 35 13.92 6.25 4.64
CA PHE A 35 12.47 6.02 4.75
C PHE A 35 12.17 4.55 5.05
N MET A 36 12.78 3.61 4.30
CA MET A 36 12.57 2.17 4.51
C MET A 36 13.00 1.71 5.89
N THR A 37 14.05 2.31 6.47
CA THR A 37 14.47 2.00 7.84
C THR A 37 13.38 2.35 8.85
N GLY A 38 12.83 3.57 8.79
CA GLY A 38 11.74 3.99 9.67
C GLY A 38 10.44 3.23 9.41
N PHE A 39 10.10 3.04 8.13
CA PHE A 39 8.93 2.26 7.72
C PHE A 39 8.99 0.82 8.25
N ASN A 40 10.14 0.14 8.13
CA ASN A 40 10.30 -1.24 8.57
C ASN A 40 10.11 -1.39 10.09
N GLN A 41 10.58 -0.42 10.89
CA GLN A 41 10.36 -0.44 12.34
C GLN A 41 8.88 -0.46 12.69
N LEU A 42 8.10 0.44 12.07
CA LEU A 42 6.66 0.48 12.28
C LEU A 42 5.97 -0.74 11.68
N TYR A 43 6.28 -1.10 10.43
CA TYR A 43 5.67 -2.21 9.69
C TYR A 43 5.82 -3.54 10.43
N TYR A 44 7.03 -3.87 10.88
CA TYR A 44 7.27 -5.13 11.59
C TYR A 44 6.69 -5.16 13.00
N SER A 45 6.30 -4.02 13.59
CA SER A 45 5.64 -4.00 14.89
C SER A 45 4.24 -4.64 14.88
N PHE A 46 3.56 -4.67 13.72
CA PHE A 46 2.19 -5.21 13.58
C PHE A 46 2.03 -6.25 12.47
N SER A 47 2.93 -6.31 11.48
CA SER A 47 2.78 -7.21 10.33
C SER A 47 2.66 -8.71 10.68
N PRO A 48 3.34 -9.25 11.71
CA PRO A 48 3.18 -10.67 12.07
C PRO A 48 1.75 -10.98 12.49
N THR A 49 1.18 -10.16 13.38
CA THR A 49 -0.18 -10.31 13.88
C THR A 49 -1.22 -10.26 12.76
N ILE A 50 -1.09 -9.30 11.84
CA ILE A 50 -2.00 -9.21 10.68
C ILE A 50 -1.87 -10.44 9.78
N ALA A 51 -0.63 -10.87 9.48
CA ALA A 51 -0.39 -12.02 8.64
C ALA A 51 -0.89 -13.33 9.25
N ASP A 52 -0.88 -13.45 10.58
CA ASP A 52 -1.43 -14.60 11.29
C ASP A 52 -2.96 -14.63 11.14
N TRP A 53 -3.64 -13.48 11.32
CA TRP A 53 -5.09 -13.37 11.09
C TRP A 53 -5.50 -13.66 9.64
N GLU A 54 -4.69 -13.26 8.67
CA GLU A 54 -4.93 -13.59 7.25
C GLU A 54 -4.89 -15.11 7.02
N ARG A 55 -4.00 -15.84 7.69
CA ARG A 55 -3.92 -17.31 7.56
C ARG A 55 -5.07 -18.03 8.25
N GLU A 56 -5.58 -17.47 9.34
CA GLU A 56 -6.70 -18.05 10.09
C GLU A 56 -8.06 -17.78 9.45
N ASN A 57 -8.20 -16.66 8.73
CA ASN A 57 -9.48 -16.22 8.19
C ASN A 57 -9.38 -15.84 6.69
N PRO A 58 -9.84 -16.73 5.79
CA PRO A 58 -9.84 -16.46 4.34
C PRO A 58 -10.63 -15.20 3.94
N MET A 59 -11.71 -14.85 4.67
CA MET A 59 -12.46 -13.63 4.39
C MET A 59 -11.67 -12.38 4.77
N PHE A 60 -10.91 -12.44 5.86
CA PHE A 60 -10.02 -11.35 6.26
C PHE A 60 -8.86 -11.20 5.25
N GLN A 61 -8.28 -12.31 4.79
CA GLN A 61 -7.27 -12.32 3.73
C GLN A 61 -7.77 -11.60 2.46
N GLU A 62 -8.97 -11.92 1.98
CA GLU A 62 -9.54 -11.25 0.80
C GLU A 62 -9.84 -9.77 1.06
N ALA A 63 -10.29 -9.41 2.27
CA ALA A 63 -10.48 -8.01 2.64
C ALA A 63 -9.16 -7.23 2.65
N VAL A 64 -8.08 -7.80 3.21
CA VAL A 64 -6.74 -7.21 3.18
C VAL A 64 -6.25 -7.10 1.75
N ARG A 65 -6.40 -8.15 0.92
CA ARG A 65 -6.04 -8.13 -0.49
C ARG A 65 -6.75 -7.01 -1.25
N ALA A 66 -8.07 -6.90 -1.09
CA ALA A 66 -8.87 -5.84 -1.71
C ALA A 66 -8.44 -4.46 -1.24
N PHE A 67 -8.09 -4.33 0.04
CA PHE A 67 -7.61 -3.08 0.63
C PHE A 67 -6.25 -2.67 0.08
N ILE A 68 -5.26 -3.57 -0.02
CA ILE A 68 -3.88 -3.22 -0.42
C ILE A 68 -3.68 -3.14 -1.93
N THR A 69 -4.53 -3.80 -2.74
CA THR A 69 -4.39 -3.81 -4.21
C THR A 69 -4.32 -2.42 -4.83
N PRO A 70 -5.23 -1.46 -4.53
CA PRO A 70 -5.13 -0.12 -5.11
C PRO A 70 -3.83 0.60 -4.70
N MET A 71 -3.37 0.45 -3.46
CA MET A 71 -2.09 0.98 -3.02
C MET A 71 -0.92 0.41 -3.82
N ILE A 72 -0.89 -0.90 -4.06
CA ILE A 72 0.14 -1.55 -4.88
C ILE A 72 0.11 -0.99 -6.30
N SER A 73 -1.08 -0.78 -6.89
CA SER A 73 -1.19 -0.17 -8.21
C SER A 73 -0.61 1.25 -8.24
N THR A 74 -0.84 2.08 -7.21
CA THR A 74 -0.27 3.44 -7.20
C THR A 74 1.25 3.48 -7.13
N LEU A 75 1.90 2.42 -6.61
CA LEU A 75 3.36 2.33 -6.58
C LEU A 75 3.98 2.19 -7.97
N SER A 76 3.21 1.90 -9.03
CA SER A 76 3.71 1.96 -10.41
C SER A 76 4.18 3.36 -10.81
N ILE A 77 3.74 4.41 -10.11
CA ILE A 77 4.25 5.77 -10.33
C ILE A 77 5.74 5.86 -9.99
N MET A 78 6.23 5.06 -9.04
CA MET A 78 7.65 5.03 -8.68
C MET A 78 8.54 4.52 -9.81
N THR A 79 8.02 3.74 -10.77
CA THR A 79 8.80 3.28 -11.93
C THR A 79 9.12 4.41 -12.92
N LEU A 80 8.56 5.61 -12.70
CA LEU A 80 8.87 6.79 -13.50
C LEU A 80 10.11 7.52 -13.00
N ALA A 81 10.62 7.18 -11.81
CA ALA A 81 11.86 7.74 -11.30
C ALA A 81 13.05 7.23 -12.14
N GLU A 82 13.95 8.13 -12.51
CA GLU A 82 15.25 7.79 -13.05
C GLU A 82 16.10 7.08 -11.99
N ASP A 83 16.91 6.11 -12.44
CA ASP A 83 17.74 5.29 -11.57
C ASP A 83 18.69 6.13 -10.71
N GLY A 84 18.58 6.00 -9.38
CA GLY A 84 19.40 6.74 -8.41
C GLY A 84 19.04 8.22 -8.23
N SER A 85 17.97 8.71 -8.85
CA SER A 85 17.54 10.12 -8.70
C SER A 85 16.87 10.37 -7.35
N GLU A 86 17.60 11.00 -6.42
CA GLU A 86 17.09 11.37 -5.08
C GLU A 86 15.82 12.22 -5.13
N VAL A 87 15.80 13.24 -5.99
CA VAL A 87 14.71 14.21 -6.07
C VAL A 87 13.43 13.55 -6.59
N GLU A 88 13.56 12.67 -7.58
CA GLU A 88 12.41 11.99 -8.17
C GLU A 88 11.88 10.90 -7.26
N VAL A 89 12.73 10.08 -6.65
CA VAL A 89 12.29 9.07 -5.69
C VAL A 89 11.57 9.72 -4.51
N LEU A 90 12.09 10.83 -3.99
CA LEU A 90 11.45 11.58 -2.90
C LEU A 90 10.14 12.24 -3.36
N GLY A 91 10.15 12.92 -4.51
CA GLY A 91 8.98 13.64 -5.03
C GLY A 91 7.83 12.70 -5.42
N LEU A 92 8.13 11.61 -6.14
CA LEU A 92 7.16 10.58 -6.50
C LEU A 92 6.71 9.80 -5.27
N GLY A 93 7.61 9.50 -4.33
CA GLY A 93 7.26 8.84 -3.07
C GLY A 93 6.24 9.63 -2.26
N ILE A 94 6.47 10.94 -2.08
CA ILE A 94 5.51 11.83 -1.41
C ILE A 94 4.18 11.86 -2.17
N SER A 95 4.24 11.94 -3.50
CA SER A 95 3.04 11.98 -4.36
C SER A 95 2.21 10.70 -4.23
N VAL A 96 2.85 9.53 -4.18
CA VAL A 96 2.18 8.24 -3.96
C VAL A 96 1.55 8.17 -2.57
N ILE A 97 2.25 8.62 -1.53
CA ILE A 97 1.69 8.68 -0.16
C ILE A 97 0.46 9.59 -0.13
N ALA A 98 0.55 10.78 -0.70
CA ALA A 98 -0.55 11.74 -0.77
C ALA A 98 -1.75 11.17 -1.55
N LEU A 99 -1.50 10.52 -2.68
CA LEU A 99 -2.52 9.87 -3.49
C LEU A 99 -3.25 8.76 -2.71
N ASN A 100 -2.50 7.90 -2.01
CA ASN A 100 -3.09 6.86 -1.17
C ASN A 100 -3.95 7.45 -0.05
N LEU A 101 -3.42 8.42 0.70
CA LEU A 101 -4.17 9.09 1.77
C LEU A 101 -5.47 9.70 1.23
N ALA A 102 -5.39 10.42 0.11
CA ALA A 102 -6.57 10.98 -0.55
C ALA A 102 -7.57 9.89 -0.93
N MET A 103 -7.11 8.77 -1.52
CA MET A 103 -7.98 7.68 -1.93
C MET A 103 -8.68 6.99 -0.74
N TYR A 104 -7.92 6.64 0.31
CA TYR A 104 -8.46 5.95 1.49
C TYR A 104 -9.30 6.85 2.40
N ILE A 105 -9.23 8.18 2.26
CA ILE A 105 -10.15 9.11 2.93
C ILE A 105 -11.38 9.40 2.04
N ALA A 106 -11.16 9.70 0.77
CA ALA A 106 -12.22 10.13 -0.14
C ALA A 106 -13.21 9.00 -0.43
N ALA A 107 -12.74 7.76 -0.70
CA ALA A 107 -13.63 6.66 -1.03
C ALA A 107 -14.63 6.35 0.11
N PRO A 108 -14.19 6.16 1.38
CA PRO A 108 -15.14 6.00 2.49
C PRO A 108 -16.03 7.22 2.73
N ALA A 109 -15.50 8.45 2.60
CA ALA A 109 -16.29 9.66 2.79
C ALA A 109 -17.45 9.78 1.78
N LEU A 110 -17.18 9.49 0.50
CA LEU A 110 -18.19 9.50 -0.56
C LEU A 110 -19.25 8.40 -0.35
N ILE A 111 -18.83 7.21 0.05
CA ILE A 111 -19.74 6.10 0.39
C ILE A 111 -20.64 6.52 1.56
N GLY A 112 -20.06 7.05 2.65
CA GLY A 112 -20.79 7.52 3.81
C GLY A 112 -21.82 8.61 3.47
N PHE A 113 -21.43 9.60 2.66
CA PHE A 113 -22.33 10.64 2.20
C PHE A 113 -23.50 10.09 1.36
N LYS A 114 -23.23 9.16 0.44
CA LYS A 114 -24.26 8.52 -0.39
C LYS A 114 -25.24 7.71 0.45
N VAL A 115 -24.75 6.95 1.42
CA VAL A 115 -25.58 6.19 2.37
C VAL A 115 -26.46 7.13 3.20
N HIS A 116 -25.88 8.19 3.77
CA HIS A 116 -26.64 9.19 4.54
C HIS A 116 -27.75 9.83 3.71
N LYS A 117 -27.44 10.24 2.46
CA LYS A 117 -28.43 10.82 1.54
C LYS A 117 -29.54 9.82 1.19
N SER A 118 -29.21 8.55 0.96
CA SER A 118 -30.20 7.51 0.67
C SER A 118 -31.14 7.25 1.86
N LEU A 119 -30.61 7.22 3.08
CA LEU A 119 -31.40 7.08 4.31
C LEU A 119 -32.32 8.28 4.53
N LYS A 120 -31.82 9.51 4.29
CA LYS A 120 -32.62 10.74 4.44
C LYS A 120 -33.73 10.84 3.38
N SER A 121 -33.51 10.36 2.16
CA SER A 121 -34.51 10.38 1.08
C SER A 121 -35.62 9.34 1.22
N ARG A 122 -35.46 8.36 2.13
CA ARG A 122 -36.47 7.32 2.42
C ARG A 122 -37.36 7.66 3.64
N LYS A 123 -37.06 8.74 4.36
CA LYS A 123 -37.92 9.35 5.39
C LYS A 123 -38.71 10.48 4.77
#